data_AF-A0A2V8ET51-F1
#
_entry.id   AF-A0A2V8ET51-F1
#
_cell.length_a   1.000
_cell.length_b   1.000
_cell.length_c   1.000
_cell.angle_alpha   90.00
_cell.angle_beta   90.00
_cell.angle_gamma   90.00
#
_symmetry.space_group_name_H-M   'P 1'
#
loop_
_entity.id
_entity.type
_entity.pdbx_description
1 polymer ?
#
loop_
_entity_poly.entity_id
_entity_poly.type
_entity_poly.pdbx_seq_one_letter_code
_entity_poly.pdbx_strand_id
1 'polypeptide(L)' 'LTRLARVDAELARLVELRYFAGLSIEEAAEALGISPATVKRRWALARAWLFRELSESPA' A
#
# COMPACT_ATOMS: atom_id res chain seq x y z
N LEU A 1 -7.40 -7.15 -1.27
CA LEU A 1 -7.27 -5.69 -1.00
C LEU A 1 -8.59 -4.98 -0.66
N THR A 2 -9.75 -5.59 -0.89
CA THR A 2 -11.06 -4.97 -0.64
C THR A 2 -11.26 -4.45 0.79
N ARG A 3 -10.76 -5.16 1.81
CA ARG A 3 -10.83 -4.68 3.21
C ARG A 3 -9.98 -3.43 3.44
N LEU A 4 -8.72 -3.43 2.97
CA LEU A 4 -7.86 -2.25 3.03
C LEU A 4 -8.48 -1.07 2.28
N ALA A 5 -9.05 -1.29 1.08
CA ALA A 5 -9.65 -0.23 0.27
C ALA A 5 -10.86 0.45 0.94
N ARG A 6 -11.57 -0.26 1.83
CA ARG A 6 -12.65 0.32 2.64
C ARG A 6 -12.14 1.20 3.77
N VAL A 7 -10.92 0.98 4.23
CA VAL A 7 -10.26 1.77 5.29
C VAL A 7 -9.52 2.95 4.69
N ASP A 8 -8.69 2.70 3.67
CA ASP A 8 -7.93 3.69 2.93
C ASP A 8 -7.69 3.17 1.50
N ALA A 9 -8.41 3.76 0.55
CA ALA A 9 -8.33 3.42 -0.86
C ALA A 9 -6.95 3.73 -1.47
N GLU A 10 -6.26 4.77 -0.99
CA GLU A 10 -4.93 5.16 -1.47
C GLU A 10 -3.87 4.15 -1.03
N LEU A 11 -3.97 3.63 0.20
CA LEU A 11 -3.09 2.54 0.65
C LEU A 11 -3.32 1.25 -0.13
N ALA A 12 -4.58 0.90 -0.43
CA ALA A 12 -4.88 -0.25 -1.27
C ALA A 12 -4.28 -0.09 -2.66
N ARG A 13 -4.45 1.09 -3.28
CA ARG A 13 -3.87 1.40 -4.59
C ARG A 13 -2.35 1.34 -4.58
N LEU A 14 -1.71 1.85 -3.53
CA LEU A 14 -0.26 1.77 -3.38
C LEU A 14 0.24 0.32 -3.30
N VAL A 15 -0.53 -0.58 -2.67
CA VAL A 15 -0.20 -2.02 -2.64
C VAL A 15 -0.33 -2.66 -4.01
N GLU A 16 -1.35 -2.31 -4.79
CA GLU A 16 -1.47 -2.74 -6.19
C GLU A 16 -0.23 -2.38 -6.99
N LEU A 17 0.19 -1.11 -6.94
CA LEU A 17 1.35 -0.63 -7.68
C LEU A 17 2.65 -1.32 -7.25
N ARG A 18 2.92 -1.38 -5.93
CA ARG A 18 4.19 -1.87 -5.39
C ARG A 18 4.34 -3.38 -5.43
N TYR A 19 3.25 -4.11 -5.19
CA TYR A 19 3.30 -5.57 -5.00
C TYR A 19 2.84 -6.34 -6.24
N PHE A 20 1.80 -5.87 -6.92
CA PHE A 20 1.23 -6.59 -8.07
C PHE A 20 1.77 -6.09 -9.40
N ALA A 21 1.93 -4.77 -9.56
CA ALA A 21 2.53 -4.19 -10.76
C ALA A 21 4.07 -4.10 -10.70
N GLY A 22 4.67 -4.34 -9.53
CA GLY A 22 6.13 -4.41 -9.37
C GLY A 22 6.87 -3.06 -9.40
N LEU A 23 6.14 -1.94 -9.36
CA LEU A 23 6.75 -0.60 -9.39
C LEU A 23 7.61 -0.36 -8.16
N SER A 24 8.70 0.39 -8.31
CA SER A 24 9.49 0.97 -7.23
C SER A 24 8.72 2.06 -6.45
N ILE A 25 9.34 2.61 -5.41
CA ILE A 25 8.74 3.72 -4.65
C ILE A 25 8.66 4.97 -5.52
N GLU A 26 9.69 5.21 -6.31
CA GLU A 26 9.84 6.37 -7.18
C GLU A 26 8.81 6.32 -8.33
N GLU A 27 8.65 5.17 -8.98
CA GLU A 27 7.63 4.98 -10.02
C GLU A 27 6.20 5.05 -9.45
N ALA A 28 5.97 4.48 -8.25
CA ALA A 28 4.68 4.60 -7.59
C ALA A 28 4.38 6.06 -7.16
N ALA A 29 5.40 6.83 -6.80
CA ALA A 29 5.28 8.25 -6.47
C ALA A 29 4.87 9.07 -7.68
N GLU A 30 5.49 8.81 -8.83
CA GLU A 30 5.11 9.41 -10.11
C GLU A 30 3.67 9.04 -10.50
N ALA A 31 3.32 7.75 -10.45
CA ALA A 31 1.98 7.27 -10.79
C ALA A 31 0.87 7.85 -9.89
N LEU A 32 1.19 8.17 -8.63
CA LEU A 32 0.25 8.74 -7.65
C LEU A 32 0.32 10.27 -7.55
N GLY A 33 1.26 10.93 -8.24
CA GLY A 33 1.43 12.38 -8.19
C GLY A 33 1.82 12.92 -6.80
N ILE A 34 2.53 12.15 -5.99
CA ILE A 34 2.95 12.53 -4.63
C ILE A 34 4.45 12.32 -4.43
N SER A 35 5.03 12.92 -3.39
CA SER A 35 6.48 12.80 -3.16
C SER A 35 6.90 11.37 -2.78
N PRO A 36 8.10 10.90 -3.18
CA PRO A 36 8.62 9.59 -2.77
C PRO A 36 8.66 9.40 -1.25
N ALA A 37 8.94 10.46 -0.50
CA ALA A 37 8.90 10.43 0.97
C ALA A 37 7.49 10.09 1.50
N THR A 38 6.45 10.66 0.88
CA THR A 38 5.06 10.35 1.23
C THR A 38 4.72 8.90 0.89
N VAL A 39 5.17 8.40 -0.27
CA VAL A 39 5.00 7.00 -0.66
C VAL A 39 5.70 6.06 0.31
N LYS A 40 6.96 6.33 0.71
CA LYS A 40 7.68 5.50 1.69
C LYS A 40 6.91 5.38 3.01
N ARG A 41 6.39 6.51 3.52
CA ARG A 41 5.59 6.53 4.75
C ARG A 41 4.30 5.74 4.61
N ARG A 42 3.54 5.97 3.53
CA ARG A 42 2.28 5.26 3.25
C ARG A 42 2.51 3.77 3.03
N TRP A 43 3.62 3.40 2.37
CA TRP A 43 4.00 2.01 2.16
C TRP A 43 4.26 1.28 3.48
N ALA A 44 4.95 1.92 4.42
CA ALA A 44 5.14 1.34 5.75
C ALA A 44 3.80 1.09 6.47
N LEU A 45 2.87 2.05 6.39
CA LEU A 45 1.53 1.92 6.96
C LEU A 45 0.72 0.79 6.31
N ALA A 46 0.72 0.70 4.98
CA ALA A 46 0.03 -0.35 4.24
C ALA A 46 0.55 -1.74 4.64
N ARG A 47 1.87 -1.93 4.74
CA ARG A 47 2.46 -3.20 5.18
C ARG A 47 2.09 -3.54 6.62
N ALA A 48 2.14 -2.57 7.54
CA ALA A 48 1.77 -2.79 8.93
C ALA A 48 0.30 -3.21 9.07
N TRP A 49 -0.59 -2.55 8.32
CA TRP A 49 -2.01 -2.91 8.27
C TRP A 49 -2.21 -4.32 7.72
N LEU A 50 -1.58 -4.65 6.59
CA LEU A 50 -1.68 -5.98 5.97
C LEU A 50 -1.14 -7.08 6.88
N PHE A 51 -0.01 -6.84 7.54
CA PHE A 51 0.57 -7.79 8.49
C PHE A 51 -0.40 -8.10 9.62
N ARG A 52 -1.02 -7.06 10.20
CA ARG A 52 -2.03 -7.21 11.26
C ARG A 52 -3.23 -8.02 10.75
N GLU A 53 -3.82 -7.62 9.62
CA GLU A 53 -5.02 -8.25 9.08
C GLU A 53 -4.80 -9.75 8.74
N LEU A 54 -3.63 -10.07 8.19
CA LEU A 54 -3.24 -11.44 7.87
C LEU A 54 -2.91 -12.28 9.10
N SER A 55 -2.44 -11.64 10.19
CA SER A 55 -2.12 -12.31 11.45
C SER A 55 -3.35 -12.52 12.33
N GLU A 56 -4.37 -11.66 12.20
CA GLU A 56 -5.65 -11.75 12.94
C GLU A 56 -6.68 -12.64 12.25
N SER A 57 -6.49 -13.02 10.98
CA SER A 57 -7.37 -13.97 10.30
C SER A 57 -6.96 -15.41 10.67
N PRO A 58 -7.79 -16.17 11.43
CA PRO A 58 -7.56 -17.61 11.55
C PRO A 58 -7.72 -18.21 10.15
N ALA A 59 -6.72 -19.00 9.72
CA ALA A 59 -6.76 -19.76 8.48
C ALA A 59 -7.92 -20.77 8.48
#